data_AF-A0A3D2C542-F1
#
_entry.id   AF-A0A3D2C542-F1
#
_cell.length_a   1.000
_cell.length_b   1.000
_cell.length_c   1.000
_cell.angle_alpha   90.00
_cell.angle_beta   90.00
_cell.angle_gamma   90.00
#
_symmetry.space_group_name_H-M   'P 1'
#
loop_
_entity.id
_entity.type
_entity.pdbx_description
1 polymer ?
#
loop_
_entity_poly.entity_id
_entity_poly.type
_entity_poly.pdbx_seq_one_letter_code
_entity_poly.pdbx_strand_id
1 'polypeptide(L)'
;YTDADGDGFGDLTTEAYACTPAANQVTNATDCDDDDAANFPGGEEVCDEQDNDCDGDVDEGTLSTYYADADADGWGDLSASTEACATPPGYTDRPGDCDPIDGTIHPDATEICDGIDNNCDSVIDNGVLTTFYGDSDSDGYGVAAVTIEACALPAGYAPNASDCDDALASVNPLATEVCNTIDDDCDGFIDDDDPGLDRSTASTWFDDGDGDGYGDPSSASWSCLAATGTVGNNTDCDDGESTVNPGATEICDGMDNDCDGSGDPMDGSAPSCPAADCLDVRSFSSADGTYWVEPGSSGAYEVWCDLNTEGGGWTLAWVVSDDGNDTWTWDDRLVMSVDTYTFGSVSDRTSDYKSMAAHELPFDDLLFVHAPSGVTAEYEGVGDGTMDFGSHIDSLAAPNCDFAMAGNGHPLTGGTLTLGGNMCDTDLYFNLGDHESDLAYCNSLSGTWNHATYGPAWSHGNNNGCPFDDPSSHALGPANPCPSCGSAVSTVESTGMGFASTQGFNTGSTGSATNYMWVYVR
;
A
#
# COMPACT_ATOMS: atom_id res chain seq x y z
N TYR A 1 -11.78 -66.18 -114.63
CA TYR A 1 -10.64 -65.29 -114.40
C TYR A 1 -9.58 -66.12 -113.74
N THR A 2 -8.30 -65.89 -114.04
CA THR A 2 -7.20 -66.57 -113.33
C THR A 2 -7.26 -66.12 -111.87
N ASP A 3 -6.96 -67.05 -110.97
CA ASP A 3 -6.83 -66.85 -109.52
C ASP A 3 -5.40 -67.31 -109.23
N ALA A 4 -4.45 -66.37 -109.25
CA ALA A 4 -3.03 -66.71 -109.27
C ALA A 4 -2.47 -66.99 -107.87
N ASP A 5 -2.98 -66.31 -106.85
CA ASP A 5 -2.58 -66.43 -105.45
C ASP A 5 -3.45 -67.40 -104.62
N GLY A 6 -4.65 -67.76 -105.11
CA GLY A 6 -5.53 -68.78 -104.54
C GLY A 6 -6.53 -68.29 -103.50
N ASP A 7 -6.86 -66.99 -103.45
CA ASP A 7 -7.80 -66.41 -102.47
C ASP A 7 -9.29 -66.54 -102.84
N GLY A 8 -9.59 -66.91 -104.10
CA GLY A 8 -10.94 -67.09 -104.61
C GLY A 8 -11.51 -65.91 -105.42
N PHE A 9 -10.74 -64.85 -105.59
CA PHE A 9 -10.95 -63.75 -106.53
C PHE A 9 -9.97 -63.90 -107.70
N GLY A 10 -10.10 -63.08 -108.74
CA GLY A 10 -9.29 -63.29 -109.93
C GLY A 10 -9.18 -62.09 -110.86
N ASP A 11 -8.13 -62.05 -111.68
CA ASP A 11 -7.83 -60.91 -112.55
C ASP A 11 -8.83 -60.76 -113.72
N LEU A 12 -9.50 -59.61 -113.80
CA LEU A 12 -10.38 -59.20 -114.90
C LEU A 12 -9.75 -59.32 -116.29
N THR A 13 -8.43 -59.15 -116.41
CA THR A 13 -7.73 -59.18 -117.69
C THR A 13 -7.49 -60.59 -118.21
N THR A 14 -7.65 -61.62 -117.38
CA THR A 14 -7.37 -63.03 -117.72
C THR A 14 -8.64 -63.85 -117.97
N GLU A 15 -9.68 -63.22 -118.52
CA GLU A 15 -10.95 -63.87 -118.86
C GLU A 15 -10.75 -65.08 -119.80
N ALA A 16 -11.38 -66.20 -119.44
CA ALA A 16 -11.40 -67.43 -120.24
C ALA A 16 -12.77 -68.11 -120.16
N TYR A 17 -13.24 -68.69 -121.27
CA TYR A 17 -14.55 -69.35 -121.35
C TYR A 17 -14.41 -70.88 -121.19
N ALA A 18 -15.09 -71.46 -120.19
CA ALA A 18 -15.14 -72.90 -119.95
C ALA A 18 -16.49 -73.33 -119.34
N CYS A 19 -16.84 -74.63 -119.41
CA CYS A 19 -18.07 -75.17 -118.80
C CYS A 19 -17.99 -75.29 -117.27
N THR A 20 -16.78 -75.43 -116.73
CA THR A 20 -16.44 -75.42 -115.30
C THR A 20 -15.08 -74.74 -115.16
N PRO A 21 -14.83 -73.92 -114.11
CA PRO A 21 -13.53 -73.29 -113.92
C PRO A 21 -12.39 -74.32 -113.80
N ALA A 22 -11.22 -74.01 -114.36
CA ALA A 22 -10.01 -74.79 -114.11
C ALA A 22 -9.55 -74.61 -112.65
N ALA A 23 -8.58 -75.42 -112.20
CA ALA A 23 -8.16 -75.45 -110.79
C ALA A 23 -7.61 -74.10 -110.25
N ASN A 24 -7.19 -73.20 -111.14
CA ASN A 24 -6.66 -71.86 -110.84
C ASN A 24 -7.51 -70.77 -111.52
N GLN A 25 -8.82 -70.99 -111.61
CA GLN A 25 -9.76 -70.03 -112.20
C GLN A 25 -11.00 -69.86 -111.34
N VAL A 26 -11.45 -68.63 -111.18
CA VAL A 26 -12.66 -68.27 -110.45
C VAL A 26 -13.66 -67.53 -111.33
N THR A 27 -14.89 -67.38 -110.81
CA THR A 27 -15.96 -66.63 -111.47
C THR A 27 -16.08 -65.19 -111.02
N ASN A 28 -15.51 -64.84 -109.86
CA ASN A 28 -15.44 -63.46 -109.42
C ASN A 28 -14.20 -62.80 -110.03
N ALA A 29 -14.30 -61.53 -110.39
CA ALA A 29 -13.25 -60.81 -111.08
C ALA A 29 -13.09 -59.42 -110.47
N THR A 30 -13.09 -59.37 -109.15
CA THR A 30 -13.08 -58.10 -108.42
C THR A 30 -11.78 -57.94 -107.64
N ASP A 31 -10.81 -58.80 -107.92
CA ASP A 31 -9.47 -58.77 -107.35
C ASP A 31 -8.71 -57.53 -107.81
N CYS A 32 -8.10 -56.81 -106.86
CA CYS A 32 -7.29 -55.64 -107.14
C CYS A 32 -5.79 -55.98 -107.30
N ASP A 33 -5.32 -57.13 -106.81
CA ASP A 33 -3.95 -57.65 -107.01
C ASP A 33 -3.92 -59.20 -107.00
N ASP A 34 -4.19 -59.82 -108.15
CA ASP A 34 -4.28 -61.30 -108.35
C ASP A 34 -2.95 -62.05 -108.10
N ASP A 35 -1.87 -61.35 -107.71
CA ASP A 35 -0.59 -61.91 -107.29
C ASP A 35 -0.41 -61.91 -105.75
N ASP A 36 -1.31 -61.29 -104.97
CA ASP A 36 -1.28 -61.20 -103.49
C ASP A 36 -2.63 -61.52 -102.82
N ALA A 37 -2.71 -62.73 -102.24
CA ALA A 37 -3.92 -63.26 -101.56
C ALA A 37 -4.39 -62.46 -100.33
N ALA A 38 -3.67 -61.40 -99.94
CA ALA A 38 -4.09 -60.44 -98.92
C ALA A 38 -5.00 -59.33 -99.47
N ASN A 39 -5.05 -59.13 -100.79
CA ASN A 39 -5.69 -57.97 -101.43
C ASN A 39 -6.94 -58.38 -102.21
N PHE A 40 -8.07 -58.51 -101.53
CA PHE A 40 -9.31 -58.95 -102.14
C PHE A 40 -10.56 -58.24 -101.59
N PRO A 41 -11.66 -58.19 -102.37
CA PRO A 41 -12.91 -57.57 -101.95
C PRO A 41 -13.45 -58.05 -100.60
N GLY A 42 -13.45 -57.14 -99.62
CA GLY A 42 -13.86 -57.40 -98.25
C GLY A 42 -12.79 -58.10 -97.38
N GLY A 43 -11.52 -57.98 -97.77
CA GLY A 43 -10.36 -58.21 -96.91
C GLY A 43 -10.39 -57.35 -95.64
N GLU A 44 -9.53 -57.68 -94.67
CA GLU A 44 -9.32 -56.82 -93.49
C GLU A 44 -8.12 -55.93 -93.80
N GLU A 45 -8.33 -54.61 -93.75
CA GLU A 45 -7.26 -53.64 -93.93
C GLU A 45 -6.12 -53.88 -92.94
N VAL A 46 -4.90 -53.84 -93.47
CA VAL A 46 -3.65 -53.92 -92.72
C VAL A 46 -2.80 -52.75 -93.17
N CYS A 47 -2.21 -52.02 -92.22
CA CYS A 47 -1.42 -50.83 -92.51
C CYS A 47 -0.10 -51.14 -93.26
N ASP A 48 -0.18 -51.38 -94.55
CA ASP A 48 0.91 -51.83 -95.43
C ASP A 48 1.03 -51.04 -96.75
N GLU A 49 0.29 -49.94 -96.86
CA GLU A 49 0.19 -49.07 -98.04
C GLU A 49 -0.49 -49.75 -99.25
N GLN A 50 -1.21 -50.86 -99.04
CA GLN A 50 -2.02 -51.55 -100.04
C GLN A 50 -3.52 -51.42 -99.73
N ASP A 51 -4.34 -51.57 -100.76
CA ASP A 51 -5.81 -51.61 -100.65
C ASP A 51 -6.20 -53.08 -100.46
N ASN A 52 -6.25 -53.55 -99.20
CA ASN A 52 -6.42 -54.98 -98.91
C ASN A 52 -7.87 -55.44 -99.12
N ASP A 53 -8.85 -54.54 -99.05
CA ASP A 53 -10.26 -54.83 -99.22
C ASP A 53 -10.83 -54.42 -100.59
N CYS A 54 -9.98 -53.87 -101.46
CA CYS A 54 -10.25 -53.42 -102.82
C CYS A 54 -11.41 -52.41 -102.94
N ASP A 55 -11.64 -51.56 -101.94
CA ASP A 55 -12.70 -50.55 -101.95
C ASP A 55 -12.28 -49.20 -102.55
N GLY A 56 -10.96 -49.02 -102.76
CA GLY A 56 -10.33 -47.86 -103.36
C GLY A 56 -9.75 -46.84 -102.38
N ASP A 57 -9.95 -47.02 -101.08
CA ASP A 57 -9.23 -46.33 -100.01
C ASP A 57 -8.10 -47.25 -99.49
N VAL A 58 -6.95 -46.67 -99.14
CA VAL A 58 -5.76 -47.45 -98.69
C VAL A 58 -5.62 -47.30 -97.18
N ASP A 59 -5.45 -48.42 -96.48
CA ASP A 59 -5.22 -48.50 -95.04
C ASP A 59 -6.35 -47.88 -94.20
N GLU A 60 -7.58 -47.82 -94.73
CA GLU A 60 -8.68 -47.18 -94.02
C GLU A 60 -8.93 -47.85 -92.66
N GLY A 61 -9.26 -47.06 -91.63
CA GLY A 61 -9.58 -47.61 -90.31
C GLY A 61 -8.38 -48.21 -89.54
N THR A 62 -7.19 -48.29 -90.15
CA THR A 62 -5.95 -48.80 -89.51
C THR A 62 -4.97 -47.69 -89.14
N LEU A 63 -5.14 -46.49 -89.70
CA LEU A 63 -4.27 -45.35 -89.43
C LEU A 63 -4.36 -44.89 -87.97
N SER A 64 -3.21 -44.54 -87.40
CA SER A 64 -3.13 -43.86 -86.10
C SER A 64 -2.89 -42.37 -86.30
N THR A 65 -3.49 -41.55 -85.43
CA THR A 65 -3.24 -40.10 -85.42
C THR A 65 -1.92 -39.82 -84.70
N TYR A 66 -1.04 -39.09 -85.38
CA TYR A 66 0.21 -38.56 -84.83
C TYR A 66 0.19 -37.04 -84.85
N TYR A 67 0.91 -36.41 -83.93
CA TYR A 67 0.96 -34.97 -83.70
C TYR A 67 2.37 -34.46 -83.97
N ALA A 68 2.51 -33.29 -84.59
CA ALA A 68 3.81 -32.71 -84.90
C ALA A 68 4.56 -32.38 -83.60
N ASP A 69 5.80 -32.83 -83.52
CA ASP A 69 6.70 -32.67 -82.37
C ASP A 69 7.91 -31.84 -82.85
N ALA A 70 7.83 -30.51 -82.67
CA ALA A 70 8.75 -29.58 -83.33
C ALA A 70 10.05 -29.33 -82.53
N ASP A 71 10.04 -29.57 -81.23
CA ASP A 71 11.20 -29.44 -80.33
C ASP A 71 11.79 -30.79 -79.88
N ALA A 72 11.15 -31.90 -80.25
CA ALA A 72 11.59 -33.28 -80.02
C ALA A 72 11.55 -33.71 -78.54
N ASP A 73 10.57 -33.24 -77.77
CA ASP A 73 10.35 -33.64 -76.37
C ASP A 73 9.45 -34.88 -76.21
N GLY A 74 8.78 -35.30 -77.30
CA GLY A 74 7.92 -36.46 -77.36
C GLY A 74 6.43 -36.17 -77.13
N TRP A 75 6.01 -34.92 -76.97
CA TRP A 75 4.63 -34.44 -76.99
C TRP A 75 4.38 -33.62 -78.26
N GLY A 76 3.12 -33.62 -78.72
CA GLY A 76 2.80 -33.02 -80.01
C GLY A 76 1.61 -32.07 -79.99
N ASP A 77 1.65 -31.13 -80.93
CA ASP A 77 0.67 -30.07 -81.11
C ASP A 77 -0.68 -30.64 -81.58
N LEU A 78 -1.72 -30.46 -80.77
CA LEU A 78 -3.10 -30.85 -81.08
C LEU A 78 -3.65 -30.21 -82.36
N SER A 79 -3.13 -29.04 -82.74
CA SER A 79 -3.54 -28.30 -83.93
C SER A 79 -2.85 -28.76 -85.22
N ALA A 80 -1.80 -29.59 -85.10
CA ALA A 80 -1.02 -30.12 -86.21
C ALA A 80 -0.90 -31.65 -86.11
N SER A 81 -1.90 -32.35 -86.65
CA SER A 81 -1.95 -33.81 -86.70
C SER A 81 -1.96 -34.37 -88.11
N THR A 82 -1.50 -35.61 -88.25
CA THR A 82 -1.55 -36.43 -89.47
C THR A 82 -1.93 -37.86 -89.12
N GLU A 83 -2.49 -38.59 -90.07
CA GLU A 83 -2.76 -40.02 -89.96
C GLU A 83 -1.68 -40.82 -90.71
N ALA A 84 -1.16 -41.89 -90.11
CA ALA A 84 -0.15 -42.77 -90.70
C ALA A 84 -0.14 -44.16 -90.05
N CYS A 85 0.54 -45.13 -90.68
CA CYS A 85 0.75 -46.48 -90.15
C CYS A 85 1.80 -46.58 -89.04
N ALA A 86 2.79 -45.70 -89.11
CA ALA A 86 3.88 -45.62 -88.15
C ALA A 86 4.23 -44.16 -87.94
N THR A 87 4.81 -43.85 -86.79
CA THR A 87 5.18 -42.49 -86.39
C THR A 87 6.04 -41.82 -87.47
N PRO A 88 5.52 -40.79 -88.18
CA PRO A 88 6.30 -40.09 -89.19
C PRO A 88 7.49 -39.35 -88.55
N PRO A 89 8.59 -39.10 -89.29
CA PRO A 89 9.70 -38.30 -88.76
C PRO A 89 9.23 -36.91 -88.33
N GLY A 90 9.50 -36.53 -87.08
CA GLY A 90 9.07 -35.25 -86.49
C GLY A 90 7.63 -35.24 -85.95
N TYR A 91 7.05 -36.41 -85.67
CA TYR A 91 5.74 -36.56 -85.04
C TYR A 91 5.82 -37.52 -83.83
N THR A 92 4.82 -37.48 -82.96
CA THR A 92 4.63 -38.34 -81.79
C THR A 92 3.18 -38.80 -81.64
N ASP A 93 2.93 -39.88 -80.89
CA ASP A 93 1.58 -40.39 -80.59
C ASP A 93 0.97 -39.76 -79.33
N ARG A 94 1.72 -38.90 -78.62
CA ARG A 94 1.28 -38.22 -77.39
C ARG A 94 0.75 -36.81 -77.67
N PRO A 95 -0.57 -36.57 -77.57
CA PRO A 95 -1.15 -35.25 -77.77
C PRO A 95 -1.03 -34.37 -76.52
N GLY A 96 -1.07 -33.06 -76.71
CA GLY A 96 -1.37 -32.11 -75.63
C GLY A 96 -0.21 -31.20 -75.23
N ASP A 97 0.80 -31.10 -76.08
CA ASP A 97 1.83 -30.07 -75.97
C ASP A 97 1.18 -28.68 -76.13
N CYS A 98 1.38 -27.82 -75.12
CA CYS A 98 0.85 -26.47 -75.08
C CYS A 98 1.84 -25.40 -75.57
N ASP A 99 3.12 -25.71 -75.77
CA ASP A 99 4.11 -24.86 -76.44
C ASP A 99 5.02 -25.68 -77.39
N PRO A 100 4.61 -25.90 -78.65
CA PRO A 100 5.26 -26.82 -79.60
C PRO A 100 6.70 -26.50 -80.03
N ILE A 101 7.33 -25.48 -79.45
CA ILE A 101 8.70 -25.07 -79.75
C ILE A 101 9.62 -25.04 -78.51
N ASP A 102 9.09 -25.31 -77.32
CA ASP A 102 9.82 -25.33 -76.05
C ASP A 102 9.64 -26.67 -75.33
N GLY A 103 10.60 -27.58 -75.53
CA GLY A 103 10.56 -28.93 -74.97
C GLY A 103 10.73 -29.02 -73.43
N THR A 104 10.56 -27.91 -72.72
CA THR A 104 10.40 -27.86 -71.26
C THR A 104 8.93 -27.69 -70.83
N ILE A 105 8.02 -27.46 -71.78
CA ILE A 105 6.60 -27.21 -71.55
C ILE A 105 5.79 -28.33 -72.20
N HIS A 106 5.34 -29.29 -71.40
CA HIS A 106 4.60 -30.45 -71.88
C HIS A 106 3.84 -31.14 -70.74
N PRO A 107 2.82 -31.97 -71.00
CA PRO A 107 1.99 -32.60 -69.95
C PRO A 107 2.73 -33.34 -68.81
N ASP A 108 3.91 -33.92 -69.07
CA ASP A 108 4.74 -34.60 -68.07
C ASP A 108 5.75 -33.67 -67.35
N ALA A 109 5.76 -32.36 -67.63
CA ALA A 109 6.75 -31.45 -67.06
C ALA A 109 6.47 -31.23 -65.57
N THR A 110 7.51 -30.89 -64.82
CA THR A 110 7.34 -30.44 -63.43
C THR A 110 7.14 -28.93 -63.44
N GLU A 111 6.11 -28.46 -62.75
CA GLU A 111 5.89 -27.03 -62.55
C GLU A 111 7.14 -26.36 -61.95
N ILE A 112 7.47 -25.20 -62.48
CA ILE A 112 8.50 -24.31 -61.98
C ILE A 112 7.81 -22.97 -61.78
N CYS A 113 8.12 -22.28 -60.68
CA CYS A 113 7.45 -21.02 -60.35
C CYS A 113 7.95 -19.85 -61.21
N ASP A 114 7.60 -19.85 -62.49
CA ASP A 114 8.03 -18.90 -63.52
C ASP A 114 6.87 -18.17 -64.21
N GLY A 115 5.63 -18.48 -63.83
CA GLY A 115 4.42 -17.88 -64.38
C GLY A 115 3.94 -18.52 -65.67
N ILE A 116 4.47 -19.69 -66.03
CA ILE A 116 4.09 -20.51 -67.18
C ILE A 116 3.45 -21.80 -66.63
N ASP A 117 2.46 -22.32 -67.36
CA ASP A 117 1.89 -23.65 -67.12
C ASP A 117 2.82 -24.67 -67.81
N ASN A 118 3.85 -25.13 -67.10
CA ASN A 118 4.85 -26.02 -67.70
C ASN A 118 4.25 -27.40 -68.01
N ASN A 119 3.34 -27.88 -67.18
CA ASN A 119 2.75 -29.21 -67.25
C ASN A 119 1.43 -29.25 -68.05
N CYS A 120 1.04 -28.16 -68.69
CA CYS A 120 -0.15 -28.02 -69.52
C CYS A 120 -1.47 -28.46 -68.82
N ASP A 121 -1.56 -28.38 -67.49
CA ASP A 121 -2.75 -28.78 -66.72
C ASP A 121 -3.80 -27.65 -66.62
N SER A 122 -3.53 -26.51 -67.27
CA SER A 122 -4.30 -25.26 -67.25
C SER A 122 -4.24 -24.51 -65.90
N VAL A 123 -3.31 -24.84 -65.02
CA VAL A 123 -3.08 -24.19 -63.73
C VAL A 123 -1.60 -23.81 -63.58
N ILE A 124 -1.30 -22.55 -63.86
CA ILE A 124 0.05 -21.96 -63.73
C ILE A 124 0.61 -22.15 -62.30
N ASP A 125 1.85 -22.64 -62.21
CA ASP A 125 2.67 -22.77 -61.01
C ASP A 125 2.05 -23.65 -59.90
N ASN A 126 1.17 -24.58 -60.27
CA ASN A 126 0.51 -25.49 -59.33
C ASN A 126 1.54 -26.32 -58.51
N GLY A 127 1.38 -26.32 -57.19
CA GLY A 127 2.15 -27.21 -56.31
C GLY A 127 3.59 -26.74 -56.03
N VAL A 128 4.01 -25.60 -56.60
CA VAL A 128 5.31 -24.97 -56.33
C VAL A 128 5.21 -23.61 -55.64
N LEU A 129 4.00 -23.09 -55.43
CA LEU A 129 3.77 -21.88 -54.65
C LEU A 129 4.07 -22.10 -53.17
N THR A 130 4.62 -21.06 -52.53
CA THR A 130 4.79 -20.99 -51.08
C THR A 130 3.69 -20.12 -50.48
N THR A 131 3.10 -20.56 -49.37
CA THR A 131 2.17 -19.75 -48.59
C THR A 131 2.94 -18.71 -47.77
N PHE A 132 2.59 -17.44 -47.93
CA PHE A 132 3.06 -16.32 -47.14
C PHE A 132 1.90 -15.72 -46.34
N TYR A 133 2.22 -15.04 -45.24
CA TYR A 133 1.27 -14.53 -44.26
C TYR A 133 1.29 -13.00 -44.23
N GLY A 134 0.15 -12.34 -44.08
CA GLY A 134 0.07 -10.89 -44.05
C GLY A 134 0.94 -10.33 -42.92
N ASP A 135 1.71 -9.29 -43.23
CA ASP A 135 2.64 -8.57 -42.35
C ASP A 135 2.36 -7.07 -42.53
N SER A 136 1.41 -6.56 -41.74
CA SER A 136 0.85 -5.21 -41.90
C SER A 136 1.68 -4.13 -41.21
N ASP A 137 2.43 -4.47 -40.17
CA ASP A 137 3.32 -3.54 -39.47
C ASP A 137 4.80 -3.60 -39.92
N SER A 138 5.13 -4.58 -40.78
CA SER A 138 6.43 -4.76 -41.44
C SER A 138 7.57 -5.14 -40.51
N ASP A 139 7.31 -5.94 -39.47
CA ASP A 139 8.33 -6.45 -38.56
C ASP A 139 8.95 -7.80 -39.01
N GLY A 140 8.37 -8.44 -40.03
CA GLY A 140 8.83 -9.69 -40.61
C GLY A 140 8.19 -10.96 -40.03
N TYR A 141 7.23 -10.81 -39.12
CA TYR A 141 6.30 -11.83 -38.68
C TYR A 141 4.94 -11.57 -39.31
N GLY A 142 4.13 -12.62 -39.45
CA GLY A 142 2.82 -12.46 -40.08
C GLY A 142 1.77 -13.30 -39.40
N VAL A 143 0.52 -13.05 -39.77
CA VAL A 143 -0.66 -13.64 -39.13
C VAL A 143 -1.31 -14.74 -39.99
N ALA A 144 -1.68 -15.86 -39.36
CA ALA A 144 -2.33 -17.00 -40.04
C ALA A 144 -3.68 -16.66 -40.72
N ALA A 145 -4.31 -15.54 -40.34
CA ALA A 145 -5.61 -15.13 -40.85
C ALA A 145 -5.56 -14.52 -42.27
N VAL A 146 -4.40 -14.06 -42.71
CA VAL A 146 -4.20 -13.40 -44.00
C VAL A 146 -3.11 -14.17 -44.74
N THR A 147 -3.45 -14.84 -45.83
CA THR A 147 -2.50 -15.68 -46.58
C THR A 147 -2.53 -15.40 -48.07
N ILE A 148 -1.38 -15.55 -48.73
CA ILE A 148 -1.25 -15.55 -50.19
C ILE A 148 -0.31 -16.68 -50.62
N GLU A 149 -0.55 -17.27 -51.79
CA GLU A 149 0.38 -18.20 -52.42
C GLU A 149 1.17 -17.47 -53.51
N ALA A 150 2.50 -17.56 -53.47
CA ALA A 150 3.39 -16.89 -54.43
C ALA A 150 4.72 -17.64 -54.59
N CYS A 151 5.46 -17.32 -55.66
CA CYS A 151 6.80 -17.86 -55.92
C CYS A 151 7.89 -17.29 -55.01
N ALA A 152 7.73 -16.03 -54.61
CA ALA A 152 8.67 -15.29 -53.80
C ALA A 152 7.91 -14.41 -52.82
N LEU A 153 8.55 -14.06 -51.71
CA LEU A 153 7.97 -13.24 -50.64
C LEU A 153 7.39 -11.93 -51.21
N PRO A 154 6.06 -11.78 -51.22
CA PRO A 154 5.43 -10.54 -51.68
C PRO A 154 5.68 -9.41 -50.68
N ALA A 155 5.64 -8.16 -51.15
CA ALA A 155 5.72 -7.01 -50.24
C ALA A 155 4.48 -6.97 -49.32
N GLY A 156 4.69 -6.73 -48.02
CA GLY A 156 3.64 -6.73 -47.00
C GLY A 156 3.23 -8.13 -46.52
N TYR A 157 4.10 -9.12 -46.70
CA TYR A 157 3.91 -10.49 -46.20
C TYR A 157 5.21 -11.01 -45.57
N ALA A 158 5.07 -11.98 -44.67
CA ALA A 158 6.12 -12.71 -43.98
C ALA A 158 6.10 -14.22 -44.32
N PRO A 159 7.25 -14.94 -44.16
CA PRO A 159 7.34 -16.38 -44.43
C PRO A 159 6.86 -17.26 -43.26
N ASN A 160 6.34 -16.67 -42.18
CA ASN A 160 5.90 -17.37 -40.98
C ASN A 160 4.55 -16.79 -40.49
N ALA A 161 3.87 -17.53 -39.62
CA ALA A 161 2.54 -17.21 -39.10
C ALA A 161 2.57 -16.98 -37.58
N SER A 162 3.68 -16.48 -37.05
CA SER A 162 3.96 -16.46 -35.61
C SER A 162 3.64 -15.13 -34.94
N ASP A 163 3.06 -14.18 -35.66
CA ASP A 163 2.66 -12.89 -35.11
C ASP A 163 1.31 -12.99 -34.37
N CYS A 164 1.27 -12.47 -33.15
CA CYS A 164 0.06 -12.40 -32.33
C CYS A 164 -0.68 -11.04 -32.44
N ASP A 165 -0.04 -9.96 -32.91
CA ASP A 165 -0.67 -8.67 -33.23
C ASP A 165 -0.01 -7.96 -34.44
N ASP A 166 -0.47 -8.32 -35.64
CA ASP A 166 -0.07 -7.80 -36.97
C ASP A 166 -0.25 -6.27 -37.16
N ALA A 167 -0.71 -5.55 -36.15
CA ALA A 167 -0.82 -4.09 -36.18
C ALA A 167 0.31 -3.38 -35.41
N LEU A 168 1.13 -4.10 -34.64
CA LEU A 168 2.14 -3.56 -33.73
C LEU A 168 3.49 -4.28 -33.88
N ALA A 169 4.43 -3.63 -34.59
CA ALA A 169 5.78 -4.15 -34.80
C ALA A 169 6.64 -4.37 -33.53
N SER A 170 6.12 -4.00 -32.36
CA SER A 170 6.71 -4.30 -31.06
C SER A 170 6.20 -5.61 -30.44
N VAL A 171 5.25 -6.29 -31.09
CA VAL A 171 4.57 -7.49 -30.62
C VAL A 171 4.87 -8.62 -31.61
N ASN A 172 5.88 -9.43 -31.32
CA ASN A 172 6.32 -10.54 -32.15
C ASN A 172 7.22 -11.50 -31.38
N PRO A 173 7.47 -12.72 -31.89
CA PRO A 173 8.30 -13.74 -31.22
C PRO A 173 9.74 -13.37 -30.80
N LEU A 174 10.24 -12.19 -31.19
CA LEU A 174 11.57 -11.69 -30.77
C LEU A 174 11.49 -10.37 -30.01
N ALA A 175 10.30 -9.87 -29.72
CA ALA A 175 10.12 -8.74 -28.85
C ALA A 175 10.61 -9.06 -27.44
N THR A 176 10.89 -8.02 -26.68
CA THR A 176 11.15 -8.15 -25.26
C THR A 176 9.86 -7.81 -24.53
N GLU A 177 9.39 -8.71 -23.68
CA GLU A 177 8.24 -8.46 -22.81
C GLU A 177 8.48 -7.25 -21.90
N VAL A 178 7.52 -6.33 -21.86
CA VAL A 178 7.55 -5.13 -21.00
C VAL A 178 6.24 -4.97 -20.24
N CYS A 179 6.25 -4.22 -19.14
CA CYS A 179 5.03 -3.95 -18.35
C CYS A 179 4.02 -3.08 -19.14
N ASN A 180 3.12 -3.69 -19.90
CA ASN A 180 2.15 -3.01 -20.75
C ASN A 180 0.81 -3.76 -20.93
N THR A 181 0.61 -4.93 -20.28
CA THR A 181 -0.58 -5.79 -20.37
C THR A 181 -0.80 -6.51 -21.71
N ILE A 182 0.22 -6.56 -22.56
CA ILE A 182 0.25 -7.24 -23.85
C ILE A 182 1.29 -8.36 -23.76
N ASP A 183 1.02 -9.49 -24.39
CA ASP A 183 2.02 -10.55 -24.65
C ASP A 183 2.89 -10.05 -25.82
N ASP A 184 3.98 -9.35 -25.53
CA ASP A 184 4.81 -8.73 -26.55
C ASP A 184 5.59 -9.79 -27.35
N ASP A 185 6.02 -10.88 -26.72
CA ASP A 185 6.85 -11.91 -27.36
C ASP A 185 6.08 -13.13 -27.89
N CYS A 186 4.76 -13.09 -27.84
CA CYS A 186 3.84 -14.09 -28.36
C CYS A 186 4.09 -15.51 -27.82
N ASP A 187 4.63 -15.66 -26.61
CA ASP A 187 4.90 -16.96 -25.99
C ASP A 187 3.73 -17.47 -25.11
N GLY A 188 2.73 -16.62 -24.88
CA GLY A 188 1.52 -16.89 -24.13
C GLY A 188 1.56 -16.48 -22.66
N PHE A 189 2.66 -15.89 -22.18
CA PHE A 189 2.76 -15.23 -20.88
C PHE A 189 2.61 -13.71 -21.04
N ILE A 190 2.19 -13.03 -19.96
CA ILE A 190 1.97 -11.58 -19.97
C ILE A 190 2.56 -11.00 -18.68
N ASP A 191 3.33 -9.93 -18.81
CA ASP A 191 3.86 -9.11 -17.73
C ASP A 191 4.51 -9.95 -16.59
N ASP A 192 3.92 -9.92 -15.38
CA ASP A 192 4.45 -10.56 -14.17
C ASP A 192 4.46 -12.10 -14.25
N ASP A 193 3.67 -12.69 -15.14
CA ASP A 193 3.66 -14.13 -15.40
C ASP A 193 4.76 -14.56 -16.41
N ASP A 194 5.42 -13.60 -17.06
CA ASP A 194 6.41 -13.82 -18.10
C ASP A 194 7.86 -13.94 -17.57
N PRO A 195 8.60 -15.02 -17.90
CA PRO A 195 9.97 -15.21 -17.44
C PRO A 195 11.02 -14.34 -18.16
N GLY A 196 10.71 -13.83 -19.34
CA GLY A 196 11.47 -12.92 -20.20
C GLY A 196 11.28 -11.43 -19.91
N LEU A 197 10.31 -11.05 -19.06
CA LEU A 197 10.00 -9.66 -18.67
C LEU A 197 11.24 -8.79 -18.43
N ASP A 198 11.32 -7.66 -19.15
CA ASP A 198 12.26 -6.58 -18.85
C ASP A 198 11.82 -5.82 -17.60
N ARG A 199 12.37 -6.26 -16.46
CA ARG A 199 12.16 -5.65 -15.15
C ARG A 199 12.55 -4.17 -15.05
N SER A 200 13.27 -3.60 -16.03
CA SER A 200 13.53 -2.16 -16.04
C SER A 200 12.27 -1.33 -16.32
N THR A 201 11.22 -1.97 -16.83
CA THR A 201 9.90 -1.36 -17.05
C THR A 201 8.94 -1.58 -15.89
N ALA A 202 9.31 -2.39 -14.90
CA ALA A 202 8.50 -2.65 -13.71
C ALA A 202 8.48 -1.46 -12.75
N SER A 203 7.37 -1.33 -12.02
CA SER A 203 7.22 -0.35 -10.95
C SER A 203 7.76 -0.94 -9.63
N THR A 204 8.20 -0.06 -8.75
CA THR A 204 8.55 -0.44 -7.37
C THR A 204 7.31 -0.29 -6.49
N TRP A 205 7.01 -1.32 -5.70
CA TRP A 205 5.93 -1.35 -4.72
C TRP A 205 6.51 -1.62 -3.33
N PHE A 206 5.83 -1.12 -2.30
CA PHE A 206 6.21 -1.26 -0.89
C PHE A 206 5.06 -1.89 -0.14
N ASP A 207 5.34 -2.77 0.83
CA ASP A 207 4.29 -3.38 1.65
C ASP A 207 3.55 -2.29 2.44
N ASP A 208 2.22 -2.41 2.53
CA ASP A 208 1.29 -1.58 3.29
C ASP A 208 0.64 -2.49 4.34
N GLY A 209 1.34 -2.66 5.45
CA GLY A 209 1.10 -3.69 6.46
C GLY A 209 -0.17 -3.46 7.27
N ASP A 210 -0.49 -2.20 7.54
CA ASP A 210 -1.66 -1.80 8.32
C ASP A 210 -2.86 -1.32 7.47
N GLY A 211 -2.65 -1.07 6.17
CA GLY A 211 -3.70 -0.75 5.20
C GLY A 211 -4.09 0.72 5.17
N ASP A 212 -3.23 1.64 5.59
CA ASP A 212 -3.49 3.07 5.58
C ASP A 212 -3.16 3.76 4.23
N GLY A 213 -2.47 3.05 3.33
CA GLY A 213 -2.12 3.51 1.99
C GLY A 213 -0.71 4.10 1.87
N TYR A 214 0.10 4.05 2.93
CA TYR A 214 1.52 4.35 2.94
C TYR A 214 2.33 3.07 3.03
N GLY A 215 3.53 3.09 2.44
CA GLY A 215 4.33 1.87 2.31
C GLY A 215 5.63 1.92 3.09
N ASP A 216 6.07 0.78 3.62
CA ASP A 216 7.33 0.65 4.34
C ASP A 216 8.55 0.83 3.41
N PRO A 217 9.41 1.84 3.62
CA PRO A 217 10.63 2.03 2.83
C PRO A 217 11.64 0.86 2.88
N SER A 218 11.49 -0.07 3.80
CA SER A 218 12.34 -1.26 3.95
C SER A 218 11.87 -2.49 3.14
N SER A 219 10.65 -2.47 2.61
CA SER A 219 9.96 -3.62 1.98
C SER A 219 9.72 -3.46 0.47
N ALA A 220 10.74 -2.99 -0.27
CA ALA A 220 10.61 -2.79 -1.71
C ALA A 220 10.52 -4.12 -2.51
N SER A 221 9.54 -4.20 -3.41
CA SER A 221 9.36 -5.25 -4.42
C SER A 221 9.16 -4.65 -5.82
N TRP A 222 9.34 -5.46 -6.87
CA TRP A 222 9.19 -5.02 -8.27
C TRP A 222 8.18 -5.90 -8.99
N SER A 223 7.19 -5.26 -9.61
CA SER A 223 6.17 -5.91 -10.44
C SER A 223 5.51 -4.90 -11.38
N CYS A 224 4.90 -5.39 -12.45
CA CYS A 224 4.14 -4.57 -13.39
C CYS A 224 2.85 -4.04 -12.73
N LEU A 225 2.18 -4.89 -11.95
CA LEU A 225 0.98 -4.51 -11.19
C LEU A 225 1.23 -4.58 -9.69
N ALA A 226 0.53 -3.72 -8.94
CA ALA A 226 0.59 -3.75 -7.47
C ALA A 226 0.12 -5.11 -6.96
N ALA A 227 0.95 -5.77 -6.16
CA ALA A 227 0.49 -6.92 -5.39
C ALA A 227 -0.54 -6.46 -4.34
N THR A 228 -1.44 -7.37 -3.94
CA THR A 228 -2.40 -7.06 -2.86
C THR A 228 -1.65 -6.75 -1.58
N GLY A 229 -1.95 -5.59 -0.96
CA GLY A 229 -1.25 -5.12 0.24
C GLY A 229 0.06 -4.39 -0.03
N THR A 230 0.23 -3.83 -1.24
CA THR A 230 1.38 -2.98 -1.57
C THR A 230 0.95 -1.64 -2.18
N VAL A 231 1.75 -0.60 -1.98
CA VAL A 231 1.52 0.76 -2.49
C VAL A 231 2.76 1.33 -3.18
N GLY A 232 2.58 2.37 -4.00
CA GLY A 232 3.66 2.93 -4.83
C GLY A 232 4.52 3.99 -4.12
N ASN A 233 4.26 4.26 -2.84
CA ASN A 233 5.03 5.20 -2.02
C ASN A 233 5.76 4.44 -0.90
N ASN A 234 6.75 5.08 -0.29
CA ASN A 234 7.64 4.47 0.70
C ASN A 234 7.84 5.37 1.92
N THR A 235 6.76 6.05 2.32
CA THR A 235 6.82 7.15 3.26
C THR A 235 6.27 6.81 4.64
N ASP A 236 5.93 5.54 4.88
CA ASP A 236 5.50 5.09 6.19
C ASP A 236 6.70 4.94 7.14
N CYS A 237 6.59 5.48 8.35
CA CYS A 237 7.60 5.34 9.39
C CYS A 237 7.28 4.25 10.43
N ASP A 238 6.03 3.75 10.48
CA ASP A 238 5.61 2.59 11.27
C ASP A 238 4.44 1.83 10.61
N ASP A 239 4.79 0.95 9.67
CA ASP A 239 3.89 0.08 8.86
C ASP A 239 3.09 -0.96 9.68
N GLY A 240 3.15 -0.88 11.01
CA GLY A 240 2.32 -1.65 11.93
C GLY A 240 1.14 -0.88 12.52
N GLU A 241 1.07 0.44 12.33
CA GLU A 241 0.14 1.33 13.02
C GLU A 241 -0.45 2.42 12.09
N SER A 242 -1.67 2.19 11.60
CA SER A 242 -2.38 3.06 10.62
C SER A 242 -2.62 4.53 11.04
N THR A 243 -2.20 4.91 12.24
CA THR A 243 -2.23 6.28 12.75
C THR A 243 -0.87 6.98 12.69
N VAL A 244 0.16 6.30 12.20
CA VAL A 244 1.55 6.78 12.11
C VAL A 244 1.96 6.79 10.64
N ASN A 245 1.65 7.88 9.95
CA ASN A 245 1.91 8.04 8.52
C ASN A 245 1.91 9.52 8.11
N PRO A 246 2.45 9.89 6.93
CA PRO A 246 2.51 11.27 6.45
C PRO A 246 1.19 12.04 6.32
N GLY A 247 0.05 11.34 6.36
CA GLY A 247 -1.28 11.93 6.36
C GLY A 247 -1.90 12.07 7.75
N ALA A 248 -1.26 11.53 8.78
CA ALA A 248 -1.73 11.56 10.15
C ALA A 248 -1.67 12.98 10.72
N THR A 249 -2.42 13.18 11.80
CA THR A 249 -2.35 14.41 12.59
C THR A 249 -1.56 14.10 13.84
N GLU A 250 -0.53 14.89 14.08
CA GLU A 250 0.26 14.90 15.31
C GLU A 250 -0.62 14.93 16.56
N ILE A 251 -0.30 14.04 17.49
CA ILE A 251 -0.90 13.93 18.80
C ILE A 251 0.20 13.93 19.85
N CYS A 252 -0.10 14.49 21.01
CA CYS A 252 0.85 14.77 22.08
C CYS A 252 1.47 13.55 22.82
N ASP A 253 1.70 12.44 22.13
CA ASP A 253 2.24 11.19 22.69
C ASP A 253 3.77 11.08 22.58
N GLY A 254 4.42 12.05 21.90
CA GLY A 254 5.86 12.10 21.70
C GLY A 254 6.37 11.10 20.64
N MET A 255 5.49 10.48 19.87
CA MET A 255 5.80 9.79 18.63
C MET A 255 5.67 10.77 17.45
N ASP A 256 6.40 10.50 16.37
CA ASP A 256 6.28 11.25 15.11
C ASP A 256 5.14 10.61 14.31
N ASN A 257 3.90 11.01 14.57
CA ASN A 257 2.73 10.39 13.95
C ASN A 257 2.63 10.77 12.49
N ASP A 258 3.08 11.97 12.10
CA ASP A 258 3.04 12.43 10.70
C ASP A 258 4.33 12.16 9.89
N CYS A 259 5.27 11.41 10.45
CA CYS A 259 6.52 10.99 9.81
C CYS A 259 7.33 12.16 9.18
N ASP A 260 7.18 13.40 9.67
CA ASP A 260 7.87 14.57 9.13
C ASP A 260 9.31 14.73 9.67
N GLY A 261 9.69 13.88 10.64
CA GLY A 261 10.99 13.86 11.28
C GLY A 261 11.21 15.01 12.28
N SER A 262 10.17 15.78 12.58
CA SER A 262 10.10 16.63 13.76
C SER A 262 9.74 15.78 14.98
N GLY A 263 10.17 16.19 16.16
CA GLY A 263 9.75 15.50 17.39
C GLY A 263 8.45 16.13 17.84
N ASP A 264 7.37 15.35 17.93
CA ASP A 264 6.09 15.83 18.45
C ASP A 264 6.24 16.30 19.91
N PRO A 265 5.71 17.48 20.28
CA PRO A 265 5.60 17.87 21.68
C PRO A 265 4.95 16.79 22.56
N MET A 266 5.68 16.34 23.57
CA MET A 266 5.11 15.54 24.66
C MET A 266 4.03 16.35 25.38
N ASP A 267 3.04 15.66 25.97
CA ASP A 267 2.07 16.28 26.87
C ASP A 267 2.74 17.23 27.89
N GLY A 268 2.10 18.35 28.17
CA GLY A 268 2.61 19.39 29.06
C GLY A 268 3.87 20.13 28.61
N SER A 269 4.41 19.88 27.42
CA SER A 269 5.59 20.60 26.90
C SER A 269 5.26 22.00 26.39
N ALA A 270 4.01 22.28 26.03
CA ALA A 270 3.56 23.53 25.42
C ALA A 270 2.09 23.86 25.76
N PRO A 271 1.66 25.13 25.68
CA PRO A 271 0.25 25.49 25.90
C PRO A 271 -0.71 24.92 24.86
N SER A 272 -0.21 24.54 23.68
CA SER A 272 -0.99 23.85 22.63
C SER A 272 -1.12 22.35 22.88
N CYS A 273 -0.39 21.83 23.87
CA CYS A 273 -0.25 20.43 24.20
C CYS A 273 -0.15 20.29 25.73
N PRO A 274 -1.16 20.75 26.49
CA PRO A 274 -1.13 20.68 27.95
C PRO A 274 -1.43 19.25 28.40
N ALA A 275 -0.76 18.81 29.47
CA ALA A 275 -1.16 17.59 30.17
C ALA A 275 -2.45 17.84 30.97
N ALA A 276 -3.15 16.79 31.39
CA ALA A 276 -4.27 16.96 32.31
C ALA A 276 -3.80 17.57 33.65
N ASP A 277 -2.71 17.04 34.19
CA ASP A 277 -2.09 17.43 35.46
C ASP A 277 -0.65 16.89 35.56
N CYS A 278 0.00 17.03 36.71
CA CYS A 278 1.37 16.54 36.88
C CYS A 278 1.46 15.01 37.01
N LEU A 279 0.37 14.32 37.37
CA LEU A 279 0.33 12.87 37.39
C LEU A 279 0.33 12.31 35.97
N ASP A 280 -0.37 12.97 35.06
CA ASP A 280 -0.32 12.73 33.62
C ASP A 280 1.08 13.00 33.07
N VAL A 281 1.72 14.12 33.46
CA VAL A 281 3.11 14.43 33.10
C VAL A 281 4.10 13.32 33.47
N ARG A 282 3.86 12.69 34.62
CA ARG A 282 4.72 11.61 35.13
C ARG A 282 4.72 10.37 34.23
N SER A 283 3.72 10.20 33.36
CA SER A 283 3.63 9.04 32.48
C SER A 283 4.71 9.03 31.39
N PHE A 284 5.23 10.20 30.98
CA PHE A 284 6.26 10.35 29.94
C PHE A 284 7.51 11.12 30.39
N SER A 285 7.46 11.86 31.51
CA SER A 285 8.62 12.57 32.08
C SER A 285 8.95 12.09 33.49
N SER A 286 10.24 12.10 33.82
CA SER A 286 10.74 11.89 35.19
C SER A 286 11.46 13.12 35.76
N ALA A 287 11.44 14.25 35.04
CA ALA A 287 12.15 15.46 35.44
C ALA A 287 11.20 16.42 36.18
N ASP A 288 11.57 16.81 37.41
CA ASP A 288 10.86 17.91 38.07
C ASP A 288 11.05 19.20 37.27
N GLY A 289 10.00 20.01 37.16
CA GLY A 289 10.08 21.21 36.33
C GLY A 289 8.75 21.94 36.17
N THR A 290 8.77 22.95 35.31
CA THR A 290 7.57 23.66 34.89
C THR A 290 6.97 22.97 33.67
N TYR A 291 5.67 22.72 33.70
CA TYR A 291 4.89 22.09 32.64
C TYR A 291 3.57 22.83 32.43
N TRP A 292 2.97 22.65 31.26
CA TRP A 292 1.63 23.16 30.93
C TRP A 292 0.57 22.14 31.32
N VAL A 293 -0.46 22.57 32.04
CA VAL A 293 -1.60 21.72 32.40
C VAL A 293 -2.92 22.41 32.08
N GLU A 294 -3.96 21.63 31.80
CA GLU A 294 -5.33 22.11 31.57
C GLU A 294 -6.36 21.21 32.27
N PRO A 295 -6.39 21.16 33.62
CA PRO A 295 -7.33 20.31 34.35
C PRO A 295 -8.77 20.85 34.35
N GLY A 296 -8.94 22.13 34.03
CA GLY A 296 -10.20 22.85 34.16
C GLY A 296 -10.60 23.61 32.90
N SER A 297 -11.23 24.76 33.09
CA SER A 297 -11.83 25.56 31.99
C SER A 297 -11.13 26.89 31.76
N SER A 298 -10.09 27.21 32.53
CA SER A 298 -9.34 28.46 32.42
C SER A 298 -8.36 28.51 31.26
N GLY A 299 -8.24 27.43 30.47
CA GLY A 299 -7.20 27.28 29.46
C GLY A 299 -5.93 26.65 30.04
N ALA A 300 -4.98 26.27 29.19
CA ALA A 300 -3.67 25.80 29.61
C ALA A 300 -2.87 26.85 30.42
N TYR A 301 -2.26 26.44 31.52
CA TYR A 301 -1.37 27.28 32.34
C TYR A 301 -0.16 26.51 32.88
N GLU A 302 0.88 27.25 33.25
CA GLU A 302 2.10 26.67 33.81
C GLU A 302 1.95 26.30 35.28
N VAL A 303 2.40 25.10 35.64
CA VAL A 303 2.53 24.61 37.02
C VAL A 303 3.92 24.01 37.23
N TRP A 304 4.34 23.96 38.49
CA TRP A 304 5.52 23.17 38.85
C TRP A 304 5.08 21.76 39.18
N CYS A 305 5.64 20.79 38.45
CA CYS A 305 5.47 19.37 38.72
C CYS A 305 6.66 18.84 39.51
N ASP A 306 6.37 18.24 40.66
CA ASP A 306 7.31 17.35 41.36
C ASP A 306 6.96 15.90 40.98
N LEU A 307 7.81 15.31 40.16
CA LEU A 307 7.62 13.98 39.55
C LEU A 307 8.35 12.88 40.32
N ASN A 308 9.02 13.21 41.43
CA ASN A 308 9.92 12.28 42.11
C ASN A 308 9.63 12.10 43.61
N THR A 309 9.17 13.13 44.32
CA THR A 309 8.94 13.09 45.77
C THR A 309 7.74 12.22 46.12
N GLU A 310 7.91 11.27 47.05
CA GLU A 310 6.84 10.38 47.53
C GLU A 310 5.97 9.80 46.39
N GLY A 311 6.65 9.20 45.41
CA GLY A 311 6.01 8.70 44.21
C GLY A 311 5.94 9.71 43.08
N GLY A 312 5.73 11.00 43.32
CA GLY A 312 5.67 12.02 42.28
C GLY A 312 4.28 12.16 41.64
N GLY A 313 4.18 13.09 40.68
CA GLY A 313 2.93 13.47 40.04
C GLY A 313 2.23 14.65 40.73
N TRP A 314 2.99 15.40 41.52
CA TRP A 314 2.49 16.45 42.39
C TRP A 314 2.43 17.80 41.66
N THR A 315 1.24 18.41 41.64
CA THR A 315 1.01 19.74 41.06
C THR A 315 1.08 20.81 42.14
N LEU A 316 1.94 21.83 41.95
CA LEU A 316 2.09 22.91 42.92
C LEU A 316 0.81 23.77 42.98
N ALA A 317 0.08 23.71 44.09
CA ALA A 317 -1.12 24.49 44.33
C ALA A 317 -0.77 25.91 44.81
N TRP A 318 0.10 26.02 45.82
CA TRP A 318 0.58 27.29 46.33
C TRP A 318 1.87 27.17 47.13
N VAL A 319 2.52 28.31 47.36
CA VAL A 319 3.69 28.47 48.22
C VAL A 319 3.35 29.43 49.34
N VAL A 320 3.75 29.05 50.56
CA VAL A 320 3.67 29.90 51.74
C VAL A 320 5.09 30.23 52.18
N SER A 321 5.44 31.51 52.25
CA SER A 321 6.80 31.96 52.47
C SER A 321 6.95 33.01 53.57
N ASP A 322 8.18 33.23 54.04
CA ASP A 322 8.60 34.41 54.81
C ASP A 322 9.21 35.48 53.89
N ASP A 323 8.46 35.90 52.88
CA ASP A 323 8.90 36.88 51.87
C ASP A 323 8.70 38.36 52.31
N GLY A 324 8.12 38.55 53.50
CA GLY A 324 7.81 39.84 54.08
C GLY A 324 6.43 40.39 53.70
N ASN A 325 5.60 39.63 52.98
CA ASN A 325 4.18 39.91 52.78
C ASN A 325 3.32 39.06 53.71
N ASP A 326 2.16 39.61 54.09
CA ASP A 326 1.16 38.94 54.93
C ASP A 326 0.03 38.39 54.03
N THR A 327 0.31 37.41 53.16
CA THR A 327 -0.65 36.95 52.13
C THR A 327 -1.67 35.96 52.69
N TRP A 328 -1.22 35.03 53.54
CA TRP A 328 -2.02 33.90 54.00
C TRP A 328 -2.61 34.16 55.39
N THR A 329 -3.52 35.11 55.53
CA THR A 329 -4.06 35.53 56.85
C THR A 329 -5.48 35.04 57.11
N TRP A 330 -5.93 35.10 58.37
CA TRP A 330 -7.33 34.80 58.71
C TRP A 330 -8.33 35.78 58.04
N ASP A 331 -7.95 37.04 57.89
CA ASP A 331 -8.78 38.06 57.25
C ASP A 331 -8.88 37.82 55.73
N ASP A 332 -7.83 37.27 55.13
CA ASP A 332 -7.75 36.89 53.72
C ASP A 332 -8.00 35.39 53.48
N ARG A 333 -8.61 34.68 54.44
CA ARG A 333 -8.78 33.21 54.39
C ARG A 333 -9.52 32.69 53.15
N LEU A 334 -10.32 33.54 52.49
CA LEU A 334 -11.00 33.18 51.24
C LEU A 334 -10.00 32.88 50.11
N VAL A 335 -8.78 33.43 50.19
CA VAL A 335 -7.66 33.11 49.29
C VAL A 335 -7.31 31.62 49.32
N MET A 336 -7.50 30.94 50.46
CA MET A 336 -7.26 29.50 50.59
C MET A 336 -8.47 28.65 50.20
N SER A 337 -9.65 29.24 49.97
CA SER A 337 -10.88 28.49 49.72
C SER A 337 -11.58 28.85 48.42
N VAL A 338 -12.39 29.91 48.38
CA VAL A 338 -13.30 30.21 47.25
C VAL A 338 -12.83 31.32 46.33
N ASP A 339 -11.83 32.11 46.73
CA ASP A 339 -11.28 33.15 45.85
C ASP A 339 -10.39 32.51 44.80
N THR A 340 -10.72 32.62 43.51
CA THR A 340 -9.93 32.03 42.42
C THR A 340 -8.75 32.91 42.00
N TYR A 341 -8.50 34.04 42.67
CA TYR A 341 -7.38 34.92 42.36
C TYR A 341 -6.04 34.21 42.55
N THR A 342 -5.17 34.31 41.55
CA THR A 342 -3.80 33.78 41.52
C THR A 342 -2.78 34.89 41.61
N PHE A 343 -1.62 34.57 42.16
CA PHE A 343 -0.51 35.51 42.37
C PHE A 343 0.82 34.75 42.48
N GLY A 344 1.92 35.50 42.46
CA GLY A 344 3.27 34.94 42.40
C GLY A 344 3.62 34.43 41.01
N SER A 345 4.71 33.66 40.93
CA SER A 345 5.19 33.06 39.69
C SER A 345 5.67 31.64 39.93
N VAL A 346 5.31 30.71 39.04
CA VAL A 346 5.79 29.31 39.13
C VAL A 346 7.32 29.20 39.06
N SER A 347 7.98 30.18 38.44
CA SER A 347 9.44 30.27 38.38
C SER A 347 10.09 30.78 39.67
N ASP A 348 9.32 31.43 40.54
CA ASP A 348 9.74 31.83 41.89
C ASP A 348 8.92 31.08 42.93
N ARG A 349 9.43 29.90 43.30
CA ARG A 349 8.82 29.07 44.34
C ARG A 349 9.34 29.41 45.74
N THR A 350 9.92 30.60 45.93
CA THR A 350 10.46 31.05 47.23
C THR A 350 9.67 32.19 47.85
N SER A 351 8.72 32.76 47.10
CA SER A 351 7.80 33.80 47.55
C SER A 351 6.38 33.25 47.58
N ASP A 352 5.43 33.99 48.17
CA ASP A 352 4.03 33.57 48.15
C ASP A 352 3.52 33.42 46.72
N TYR A 353 2.88 32.28 46.44
CA TYR A 353 2.39 31.92 45.11
C TYR A 353 1.10 31.15 45.24
N LYS A 354 0.17 31.34 44.31
CA LYS A 354 -1.02 30.53 44.19
C LYS A 354 -1.33 30.26 42.73
N SER A 355 -1.44 28.98 42.40
CA SER A 355 -1.81 28.45 41.09
C SER A 355 -3.32 28.38 40.91
N MET A 356 -3.77 28.37 39.65
CA MET A 356 -5.14 27.97 39.30
C MET A 356 -5.42 26.50 39.67
N ALA A 357 -4.38 25.67 39.77
CA ALA A 357 -4.52 24.25 40.14
C ALA A 357 -5.25 24.07 41.48
N ALA A 358 -5.08 25.01 42.42
CA ALA A 358 -5.78 24.98 43.71
C ALA A 358 -7.31 25.10 43.59
N HIS A 359 -7.82 25.54 42.44
CA HIS A 359 -9.24 25.83 42.15
C HIS A 359 -9.80 25.08 40.95
N GLU A 360 -8.97 24.33 40.22
CA GLU A 360 -9.39 23.61 39.02
C GLU A 360 -9.00 22.14 39.01
N LEU A 361 -7.97 21.75 39.77
CA LEU A 361 -7.52 20.36 39.80
C LEU A 361 -8.29 19.60 40.89
N PRO A 362 -9.14 18.62 40.55
CA PRO A 362 -9.67 17.68 41.52
C PRO A 362 -8.51 16.89 42.12
N PHE A 363 -8.48 16.73 43.45
CA PHE A 363 -7.36 16.10 44.14
C PHE A 363 -7.85 15.00 45.09
N ASP A 364 -6.96 14.05 45.36
CA ASP A 364 -7.10 13.02 46.39
C ASP A 364 -6.11 13.25 47.52
N ASP A 365 -4.87 13.63 47.18
CA ASP A 365 -3.75 13.63 48.11
C ASP A 365 -3.11 15.02 48.25
N LEU A 366 -2.47 15.25 49.39
CA LEU A 366 -1.67 16.46 49.64
C LEU A 366 -0.25 16.12 50.00
N LEU A 367 0.69 16.92 49.47
CA LEU A 367 2.09 16.88 49.85
C LEU A 367 2.55 18.26 50.31
N PHE A 368 3.15 18.30 51.49
CA PHE A 368 3.79 19.49 52.03
C PHE A 368 5.30 19.28 52.00
N VAL A 369 6.03 20.26 51.47
CA VAL A 369 7.50 20.21 51.42
C VAL A 369 8.07 21.49 52.01
N HIS A 370 8.75 21.34 53.14
CA HIS A 370 9.38 22.44 53.85
C HIS A 370 10.81 22.66 53.36
N ALA A 371 11.13 23.88 52.95
CA ALA A 371 12.47 24.34 52.65
C ALA A 371 12.94 25.37 53.69
N PRO A 372 14.23 25.35 54.09
CA PRO A 372 15.34 24.72 53.40
C PRO A 372 15.63 23.28 53.86
N SER A 373 14.81 22.72 54.75
CA SER A 373 15.10 21.42 55.35
C SER A 373 14.89 20.22 54.44
N GLY A 374 14.08 20.34 53.38
CA GLY A 374 13.69 19.24 52.49
C GLY A 374 12.79 18.21 53.17
N VAL A 375 12.06 18.63 54.20
CA VAL A 375 11.24 17.75 55.04
C VAL A 375 9.85 17.66 54.40
N THR A 376 9.38 16.44 54.13
CA THR A 376 8.16 16.14 53.36
C THR A 376 7.07 15.57 54.25
N ALA A 377 5.80 15.83 53.93
CA ALA A 377 4.66 15.23 54.59
C ALA A 377 3.54 14.96 53.60
N GLU A 378 3.27 13.68 53.33
CA GLU A 378 2.24 13.20 52.41
C GLU A 378 1.02 12.73 53.19
N TYR A 379 -0.15 13.15 52.74
CA TYR A 379 -1.45 12.78 53.28
C TYR A 379 -2.31 12.24 52.13
N GLU A 380 -2.60 10.94 52.16
CA GLU A 380 -3.50 10.31 51.19
C GLU A 380 -4.97 10.42 51.61
N GLY A 381 -5.87 10.50 50.63
CA GLY A 381 -7.32 10.48 50.86
C GLY A 381 -7.80 11.68 51.68
N VAL A 382 -7.21 12.85 51.43
CA VAL A 382 -7.71 14.13 51.93
C VAL A 382 -8.93 14.55 51.12
N GLY A 383 -8.79 14.52 49.79
CA GLY A 383 -9.88 14.65 48.85
C GLY A 383 -10.49 13.31 48.46
N ASP A 384 -11.39 13.36 47.47
CA ASP A 384 -12.00 12.18 46.84
C ASP A 384 -11.99 12.27 45.30
N GLY A 385 -11.18 13.19 44.76
CA GLY A 385 -11.01 13.38 43.32
C GLY A 385 -12.21 14.05 42.65
N THR A 386 -13.18 14.55 43.42
CA THR A 386 -14.40 15.17 42.86
C THR A 386 -14.41 16.69 42.90
N MET A 387 -13.52 17.31 43.69
CA MET A 387 -13.43 18.76 43.83
C MET A 387 -12.00 19.24 44.05
N ASP A 388 -11.76 20.51 43.74
CA ASP A 388 -10.47 21.17 43.94
C ASP A 388 -10.18 21.45 45.42
N PHE A 389 -8.92 21.76 45.71
CA PHE A 389 -8.44 21.96 47.07
C PHE A 389 -9.09 23.14 47.79
N GLY A 390 -9.29 24.26 47.09
CA GLY A 390 -9.97 25.43 47.63
C GLY A 390 -11.42 25.11 48.02
N SER A 391 -12.16 24.46 47.13
CA SER A 391 -13.53 24.00 47.36
C SER A 391 -13.62 22.97 48.49
N HIS A 392 -12.64 22.08 48.60
CA HIS A 392 -12.56 21.14 49.73
C HIS A 392 -12.43 21.90 51.06
N ILE A 393 -11.51 22.85 51.17
CA ILE A 393 -11.35 23.68 52.39
C ILE A 393 -12.64 24.45 52.72
N ASP A 394 -13.36 24.97 51.72
CA ASP A 394 -14.66 25.63 51.93
C ASP A 394 -15.76 24.68 52.43
N SER A 395 -15.75 23.44 51.95
CA SER A 395 -16.75 22.43 52.29
C SER A 395 -16.68 21.98 53.75
N LEU A 396 -15.51 22.12 54.37
CA LEU A 396 -15.26 21.70 55.75
C LEU A 396 -15.89 22.68 56.73
N ALA A 397 -16.61 22.16 57.73
CA ALA A 397 -17.32 22.97 58.70
C ALA A 397 -16.36 23.91 59.45
N ALA A 398 -16.59 25.21 59.35
CA ALA A 398 -15.81 26.24 60.03
C ALA A 398 -16.51 26.71 61.32
N PRO A 399 -15.83 26.72 62.49
CA PRO A 399 -14.65 25.93 62.87
C PRO A 399 -15.01 24.56 63.48
N ASN A 400 -14.09 23.59 63.38
CA ASN A 400 -14.19 22.34 64.13
C ASN A 400 -13.84 22.58 65.61
N CYS A 401 -14.80 22.31 66.50
CA CYS A 401 -14.72 22.55 67.93
C CYS A 401 -14.70 21.26 68.78
N ASP A 402 -14.35 20.11 68.19
CA ASP A 402 -14.17 18.86 68.92
C ASP A 402 -12.86 18.84 69.72
N PHE A 403 -12.95 18.97 71.05
CA PHE A 403 -11.81 18.90 71.96
C PHE A 403 -11.01 17.60 71.85
N ALA A 404 -11.63 16.49 71.42
CA ALA A 404 -10.93 15.22 71.22
C ALA A 404 -10.28 15.11 69.84
N MET A 405 -10.59 16.01 68.91
CA MET A 405 -10.24 15.99 67.49
C MET A 405 -10.44 14.62 66.80
N ALA A 406 -11.31 13.77 67.35
CA ALA A 406 -11.33 12.36 67.02
C ALA A 406 -12.03 12.12 65.68
N GLY A 407 -11.28 11.61 64.69
CA GLY A 407 -11.81 11.29 63.36
C GLY A 407 -11.98 12.49 62.43
N ASN A 408 -11.40 13.64 62.78
CA ASN A 408 -11.46 14.87 61.99
C ASN A 408 -10.13 15.21 61.28
N GLY A 409 -9.09 14.39 61.48
CA GLY A 409 -7.78 14.56 60.88
C GLY A 409 -7.47 13.46 59.88
N HIS A 410 -6.61 13.79 58.91
CA HIS A 410 -6.05 12.89 57.91
C HIS A 410 -4.68 12.40 58.37
N PRO A 411 -4.46 11.09 58.48
CA PRO A 411 -3.20 10.56 58.98
C PRO A 411 -2.05 10.80 57.98
N LEU A 412 -0.85 11.03 58.50
CA LEU A 412 0.36 11.08 57.68
C LEU A 412 0.63 9.69 57.07
N THR A 413 0.75 9.63 55.75
CA THR A 413 0.97 8.38 55.00
C THR A 413 2.40 8.25 54.46
N GLY A 414 3.08 9.36 54.20
CA GLY A 414 4.45 9.39 53.67
C GLY A 414 5.28 10.59 54.14
N GLY A 415 6.62 10.48 54.01
CA GLY A 415 7.56 11.52 54.45
C GLY A 415 7.93 11.49 55.94
N THR A 416 8.49 12.61 56.42
CA THR A 416 8.79 12.83 57.85
C THR A 416 8.49 14.28 58.19
N LEU A 417 7.83 14.53 59.32
CA LEU A 417 7.60 15.87 59.82
C LEU A 417 8.60 16.17 60.93
N THR A 418 9.89 16.38 60.65
CA THR A 418 10.85 16.76 61.71
C THR A 418 11.81 17.86 61.27
N LEU A 419 11.50 19.12 61.61
CA LEU A 419 12.48 20.20 61.67
C LEU A 419 12.45 20.85 63.06
N GLY A 420 13.60 20.85 63.74
CA GLY A 420 13.79 21.58 65.01
C GLY A 420 12.95 21.13 66.21
N GLY A 421 12.13 20.07 66.09
CA GLY A 421 11.15 19.66 67.10
C GLY A 421 9.78 20.33 66.98
N ASN A 422 9.56 21.14 65.94
CA ASN A 422 8.31 21.90 65.74
C ASN A 422 7.39 21.32 64.66
N MET A 423 7.87 20.34 63.89
CA MET A 423 7.00 19.43 63.14
C MET A 423 7.09 18.07 63.86
N CYS A 424 5.95 17.42 64.04
CA CYS A 424 5.81 16.15 64.74
C CYS A 424 4.99 15.20 63.85
N ASP A 425 5.22 13.89 63.97
CA ASP A 425 4.40 12.85 63.32
C ASP A 425 2.95 12.92 63.85
N THR A 426 2.02 13.38 63.01
CA THR A 426 0.65 13.71 63.43
C THR A 426 -0.34 13.85 62.27
N ASP A 427 -1.63 13.81 62.57
CA ASP A 427 -2.71 14.01 61.59
C ASP A 427 -2.80 15.47 61.09
N LEU A 428 -3.23 15.65 59.84
CA LEU A 428 -3.59 16.91 59.19
C LEU A 428 -5.08 17.22 59.39
N TYR A 429 -5.38 18.42 59.83
CA TYR A 429 -6.72 18.95 60.09
C TYR A 429 -6.96 20.20 59.27
N PHE A 430 -8.21 20.63 59.22
CA PHE A 430 -8.59 21.88 58.58
C PHE A 430 -9.57 22.66 59.46
N ASN A 431 -9.54 23.98 59.34
CA ASN A 431 -10.52 24.89 59.96
C ASN A 431 -10.68 24.67 61.48
N LEU A 432 -9.55 24.53 62.19
CA LEU A 432 -9.54 24.31 63.64
C LEU A 432 -10.02 25.56 64.40
N GLY A 433 -10.88 25.38 65.40
CA GLY A 433 -11.27 26.45 66.30
C GLY A 433 -10.37 26.59 67.52
N ASP A 434 -10.63 27.60 68.34
CA ASP A 434 -10.02 27.76 69.66
C ASP A 434 -10.61 26.72 70.64
N HIS A 435 -9.74 25.94 71.28
CA HIS A 435 -10.14 24.83 72.17
C HIS A 435 -9.85 25.12 73.65
N GLU A 436 -9.51 26.37 74.00
CA GLU A 436 -9.15 26.76 75.36
C GLU A 436 -10.39 26.90 76.28
N SER A 437 -11.60 26.88 75.71
CA SER A 437 -12.85 27.16 76.41
C SER A 437 -14.02 26.30 75.90
N ASP A 438 -15.26 26.82 75.97
CA ASP A 438 -16.47 26.11 75.56
C ASP A 438 -16.80 26.25 74.06
N LEU A 439 -17.74 25.42 73.59
CA LEU A 439 -18.21 25.42 72.21
C LEU A 439 -18.72 26.80 71.73
N ALA A 440 -19.24 27.64 72.62
CA ALA A 440 -19.70 28.97 72.24
C ALA A 440 -18.54 29.93 71.99
N TYR A 441 -17.44 29.79 72.73
CA TYR A 441 -16.19 30.51 72.49
C TYR A 441 -15.57 30.12 71.15
N CYS A 442 -15.44 28.82 70.90
CA CYS A 442 -14.91 28.30 69.63
C CYS A 442 -15.69 28.80 68.40
N ASN A 443 -17.03 28.87 68.49
CA ASN A 443 -17.88 29.34 67.39
C ASN A 443 -17.97 30.88 67.23
N SER A 444 -17.35 31.67 68.11
CA SER A 444 -17.53 33.13 68.15
C SER A 444 -16.65 33.87 67.13
N LEU A 445 -16.83 33.64 65.83
CA LEU A 445 -15.97 34.15 64.74
C LEU A 445 -15.84 35.69 64.64
N SER A 446 -16.76 36.44 65.26
CA SER A 446 -16.75 37.91 65.28
C SER A 446 -16.14 38.51 66.56
N GLY A 447 -15.62 37.68 67.46
CA GLY A 447 -15.02 38.11 68.72
C GLY A 447 -13.64 38.70 68.52
N THR A 448 -13.29 39.73 69.29
CA THR A 448 -11.92 40.33 69.28
C THR A 448 -10.83 39.40 69.83
N TRP A 449 -11.20 38.21 70.29
CA TRP A 449 -10.34 37.17 70.87
C TRP A 449 -10.58 35.81 70.20
N ASN A 450 -11.16 35.79 68.99
CA ASN A 450 -11.31 34.54 68.25
C ASN A 450 -9.99 34.20 67.55
N HIS A 451 -9.48 33.00 67.79
CA HIS A 451 -8.22 32.49 67.24
C HIS A 451 -8.42 31.23 66.38
N ALA A 452 -9.54 31.16 65.65
CA ALA A 452 -9.75 30.08 64.69
C ALA A 452 -8.64 30.09 63.63
N THR A 453 -8.15 28.89 63.30
CA THR A 453 -7.26 28.63 62.18
C THR A 453 -8.11 28.29 60.96
N TYR A 454 -7.72 28.78 59.78
CA TYR A 454 -8.31 28.38 58.52
C TYR A 454 -7.25 27.71 57.63
N GLY A 455 -7.64 26.65 56.93
CA GLY A 455 -6.71 25.86 56.11
C GLY A 455 -6.00 24.73 56.86
N PRO A 456 -5.00 24.09 56.21
CA PRO A 456 -4.40 22.82 56.65
C PRO A 456 -3.49 22.99 57.86
N ALA A 457 -3.71 22.27 58.97
CA ALA A 457 -2.98 22.34 60.24
C ALA A 457 -2.64 20.95 60.80
N TRP A 458 -1.61 20.85 61.63
CA TRP A 458 -1.19 19.57 62.24
C TRP A 458 -1.61 19.53 63.71
N SER A 459 -1.91 18.40 64.36
CA SER A 459 -2.12 18.38 65.84
C SER A 459 -1.98 16.97 66.45
N HIS A 460 -1.14 16.80 67.48
CA HIS A 460 -1.09 15.54 68.24
C HIS A 460 -1.63 15.73 69.66
N GLY A 461 -2.73 15.04 69.95
CA GLY A 461 -3.43 15.11 71.23
C GLY A 461 -2.57 14.98 72.49
N ASN A 462 -2.95 15.78 73.49
CA ASN A 462 -2.49 15.78 74.88
C ASN A 462 -1.01 16.15 75.11
N ASN A 463 -0.73 17.45 75.08
CA ASN A 463 0.20 18.15 75.99
C ASN A 463 1.67 17.70 75.97
N ASN A 464 2.21 17.32 74.82
CA ASN A 464 3.58 16.81 74.68
C ASN A 464 4.51 17.67 73.79
N GLY A 465 4.20 18.95 73.63
CA GLY A 465 5.15 19.94 73.09
C GLY A 465 5.26 19.99 71.57
N CYS A 466 4.27 19.47 70.84
CA CYS A 466 4.09 19.81 69.43
C CYS A 466 3.29 21.13 69.35
N PRO A 467 3.61 22.04 68.42
CA PRO A 467 3.14 23.42 68.52
C PRO A 467 1.60 23.53 68.52
N PHE A 468 0.88 22.66 67.82
CA PHE A 468 -0.53 22.87 67.50
C PHE A 468 -1.55 22.30 68.50
N ASP A 469 -1.19 22.19 69.79
CA ASP A 469 -2.15 21.96 70.88
C ASP A 469 -2.82 23.27 71.34
N ASP A 470 -2.50 24.39 70.66
CA ASP A 470 -2.95 25.75 70.98
C ASP A 470 -2.96 26.63 69.70
N PRO A 471 -4.13 26.84 69.07
CA PRO A 471 -4.23 27.75 67.93
C PRO A 471 -3.89 29.20 68.28
N SER A 472 -3.86 29.58 69.56
CA SER A 472 -3.50 30.94 70.02
C SER A 472 -1.99 31.20 70.11
N SER A 473 -1.15 30.16 70.09
CA SER A 473 0.32 30.33 70.06
C SER A 473 0.96 29.81 68.79
N HIS A 474 0.26 28.89 68.11
CA HIS A 474 0.92 28.02 67.15
C HIS A 474 0.05 27.55 65.99
N ALA A 475 -1.17 28.07 65.86
CA ALA A 475 -1.78 28.13 64.56
C ALA A 475 -0.89 28.97 63.68
N LEU A 476 -0.49 28.36 62.60
CA LEU A 476 -0.74 28.92 61.31
C LEU A 476 -1.29 30.36 61.36
N GLY A 477 -0.43 31.41 61.40
CA GLY A 477 -0.65 32.83 60.99
C GLY A 477 -0.21 34.02 61.81
N PRO A 478 -0.43 35.26 61.31
CA PRO A 478 0.49 36.38 61.51
C PRO A 478 0.71 36.80 62.95
N ALA A 479 1.98 37.02 63.27
CA ALA A 479 2.45 37.71 64.46
C ALA A 479 2.52 39.23 64.19
N ASN A 480 1.84 40.03 64.99
CA ASN A 480 2.06 41.48 65.02
C ASN A 480 3.38 41.77 65.77
N PRO A 481 4.24 42.74 65.37
CA PRO A 481 5.44 43.06 66.12
C PRO A 481 5.04 43.70 67.45
N CYS A 482 5.16 42.96 68.55
CA CYS A 482 5.04 43.51 69.89
C CYS A 482 6.26 44.40 70.18
N PRO A 483 6.14 45.73 70.27
CA PRO A 483 7.30 46.63 70.44
C PRO A 483 7.91 46.58 71.86
N SER A 484 7.35 45.76 72.77
CA SER A 484 7.71 45.76 74.20
C SER A 484 7.68 44.39 74.87
N CYS A 485 7.69 43.29 74.12
CA CYS A 485 7.71 41.94 74.71
C CYS A 485 9.12 41.60 75.19
N GLY A 486 9.33 41.75 76.50
CA GLY A 486 10.57 41.37 77.20
C GLY A 486 10.68 39.85 77.40
N SER A 487 11.91 39.36 77.51
CA SER A 487 12.24 37.95 77.73
C SER A 487 11.62 37.42 79.04
N ALA A 488 10.78 36.38 78.92
CA ALA A 488 9.93 35.77 79.96
C ALA A 488 8.73 36.68 80.36
N VAL A 489 7.49 36.50 79.89
CA VAL A 489 6.59 35.33 79.89
C VAL A 489 5.42 35.58 78.90
N SER A 490 4.83 34.51 78.35
CA SER A 490 3.42 34.32 77.91
C SER A 490 2.74 35.41 77.04
N THR A 491 2.80 35.22 75.72
CA THR A 491 2.15 36.03 74.67
C THR A 491 0.65 35.69 74.48
N VAL A 492 -0.15 35.82 75.54
CA VAL A 492 -1.60 35.57 75.52
C VAL A 492 -2.28 36.47 74.47
N GLU A 493 -2.75 35.82 73.41
CA GLU A 493 -3.91 36.15 72.56
C GLU A 493 -3.86 37.49 71.81
N SER A 494 -3.29 37.47 70.59
CA SER A 494 -3.44 38.55 69.61
C SER A 494 -4.08 38.06 68.31
N THR A 495 -5.09 38.80 67.88
CA THR A 495 -5.93 38.63 66.69
C THR A 495 -5.20 38.23 65.40
N GLY A 496 -5.72 37.20 64.70
CA GLY A 496 -5.59 37.08 63.23
C GLY A 496 -4.73 35.94 62.67
N MET A 497 -4.42 34.89 63.43
CA MET A 497 -3.44 33.87 63.02
C MET A 497 -4.07 32.77 62.11
N GLY A 498 -3.91 32.87 60.76
CA GLY A 498 -4.03 31.81 59.69
C GLY A 498 -2.70 31.37 58.94
N PHE A 499 -2.46 30.11 58.55
CA PHE A 499 -1.22 29.44 58.01
C PHE A 499 0.27 29.89 58.35
N ALA A 500 1.05 28.93 58.87
CA ALA A 500 2.50 28.71 59.15
C ALA A 500 3.44 29.64 60.01
N SER A 501 2.92 30.40 60.99
CA SER A 501 3.74 31.27 61.86
C SER A 501 4.75 30.58 62.79
N THR A 502 4.48 29.35 63.25
CA THR A 502 5.38 28.59 64.14
C THR A 502 6.68 28.15 63.51
N GLN A 503 6.63 27.96 62.20
CA GLN A 503 7.79 27.69 61.38
C GLN A 503 8.46 28.98 60.91
N GLY A 504 7.92 30.15 61.26
CA GLY A 504 8.45 31.45 60.85
C GLY A 504 8.16 31.79 59.41
N PHE A 505 7.02 31.37 58.86
CA PHE A 505 6.50 31.88 57.58
C PHE A 505 5.56 33.07 57.81
N ASN A 506 5.35 33.89 56.77
CA ASN A 506 4.29 34.90 56.72
C ASN A 506 4.36 35.90 57.90
N THR A 507 5.57 36.34 58.28
CA THR A 507 5.81 37.13 59.51
C THR A 507 5.70 38.64 59.31
N GLY A 508 5.47 39.14 58.09
CA GLY A 508 5.43 40.57 57.74
C GLY A 508 6.75 41.33 57.95
N SER A 509 7.77 40.68 58.51
CA SER A 509 9.15 41.14 58.54
C SER A 509 9.90 40.57 57.35
N THR A 510 10.81 41.34 56.75
CA THR A 510 11.68 40.82 55.68
C THR A 510 12.57 39.70 56.21
N GLY A 511 12.11 38.47 56.04
CA GLY A 511 12.93 37.26 56.08
C GLY A 511 13.88 37.21 54.88
N SER A 512 14.81 36.27 54.89
CA SER A 512 15.77 36.08 53.78
C SER A 512 15.18 35.40 52.54
N ALA A 513 13.86 35.18 52.47
CA ALA A 513 13.19 34.29 51.49
C ALA A 513 13.80 32.87 51.44
N THR A 514 14.38 32.43 52.56
CA THR A 514 15.05 31.13 52.68
C THR A 514 14.20 30.07 53.36
N ASN A 515 13.01 30.45 53.83
CA ASN A 515 12.08 29.62 54.56
C ASN A 515 10.74 29.69 53.85
N TYR A 516 10.34 28.60 53.20
CA TYR A 516 9.03 28.47 52.57
C TYR A 516 8.52 27.02 52.61
N MET A 517 7.21 26.87 52.43
CA MET A 517 6.53 25.59 52.30
C MET A 517 5.82 25.52 50.97
N TRP A 518 6.13 24.47 50.20
CA TRP A 518 5.39 24.11 49.01
C TRP A 518 4.22 23.21 49.39
N VAL A 519 3.04 23.53 48.85
CA VAL A 519 1.84 22.70 49.01
C VAL A 519 1.43 22.21 47.64
N TYR A 520 1.44 20.88 47.50
CA TYR A 520 1.10 20.19 46.28
C TYR A 520 -0.21 19.43 46.45
N VAL A 521 -0.90 19.27 45.34
CA VAL A 521 -2.11 18.46 45.16
C VAL A 521 -1.80 17.37 44.13
N ARG A 522 -2.42 16.21 44.28
CA ARG A 522 -2.35 15.10 43.32
C ARG A 522 -3.70 14.42 43.24
#